data_AF-A0A7X9P3P3-F1
#
_entry.id   AF-A0A7X9P3P3-F1
#
_cell.length_a   1.000
_cell.length_b   1.000
_cell.length_c   1.000
_cell.angle_alpha   90.00
_cell.angle_beta   90.00
_cell.angle_gamma   90.00
#
_symmetry.space_group_name_H-M   'P 1'
#
loop_
_entity.id
_entity.type
_entity.pdbx_description
1 polymer ?
#
loop_
_entity_poly.entity_id
_entity_poly.type
_entity_poly.pdbx_seq_one_letter_code
_entity_poly.pdbx_strand_id
1 'polypeptide(L)'
;MKTINLNSIINATNINLFAKTQEDAQLLINQLNETYLDYSSRNTREYLSLDNTMDRKERNQATLAENEARILYLEGRIPQLDEGDLRRKEMELELEELQVDVKKTNFDLQNSYGFDMIIRGLSYDINQLRTTSLLGVLKDIFDYVDAQSWTVNDYGLKAKAV
;
A
#
# COMPACT_ATOMS: atom_id res chain seq x y z
N MET A 1 2.36 -13.74 -12.94
CA MET A 1 2.10 -14.09 -11.53
C MET A 1 1.30 -15.38 -11.50
N LYS A 2 1.70 -16.37 -10.68
CA LYS A 2 0.85 -17.54 -10.41
C LYS A 2 -0.25 -17.09 -9.45
N THR A 3 -1.50 -17.21 -9.85
CA THR A 3 -2.67 -16.92 -9.01
C THR A 3 -2.64 -17.84 -7.79
N ILE A 4 -2.68 -17.28 -6.57
CA ILE A 4 -2.95 -18.08 -5.37
C ILE A 4 -4.41 -18.55 -5.51
N ASN A 5 -4.60 -19.85 -5.70
CA ASN A 5 -5.92 -20.44 -5.88
C ASN A 5 -6.29 -21.27 -4.65
N LEU A 6 -7.01 -20.65 -3.71
CA LEU A 6 -7.50 -21.34 -2.51
C LEU A 6 -8.64 -22.32 -2.82
N ASN A 7 -9.30 -22.20 -3.98
CA ASN A 7 -10.35 -23.13 -4.41
C ASN A 7 -9.81 -24.54 -4.68
N SER A 8 -8.49 -24.70 -4.77
CA SER A 8 -7.86 -26.02 -4.86
C SER A 8 -7.90 -26.80 -3.54
N ILE A 9 -8.13 -26.13 -2.39
CA ILE A 9 -8.17 -26.73 -1.06
C ILE A 9 -9.64 -26.91 -0.60
N ILE A 10 -10.48 -25.88 -0.74
CA ILE A 10 -11.91 -25.91 -0.44
C ILE A 10 -12.66 -25.48 -1.69
N ASN A 11 -13.58 -26.31 -2.18
CA ASN A 11 -14.43 -26.04 -3.33
C ASN A 11 -15.81 -26.67 -3.16
N ALA A 12 -16.74 -26.28 -4.04
CA ALA A 12 -18.09 -26.83 -4.13
C ALA A 12 -18.15 -28.38 -4.00
N THR A 13 -17.16 -29.10 -4.51
CA THR A 13 -17.10 -30.56 -4.50
C THR A 13 -16.71 -31.20 -3.17
N ASN A 14 -16.07 -30.48 -2.23
CA ASN A 14 -15.53 -31.08 -1.01
C ASN A 14 -15.95 -30.39 0.30
N ILE A 15 -16.78 -29.34 0.26
CA ILE A 15 -17.27 -28.62 1.46
C ILE A 15 -18.00 -29.54 2.44
N ASN A 16 -18.73 -30.55 1.93
CA ASN A 16 -19.45 -31.53 2.76
C ASN A 16 -18.54 -32.37 3.68
N LEU A 17 -17.22 -32.42 3.43
CA LEU A 17 -16.25 -33.07 4.30
C LEU A 17 -16.03 -32.30 5.60
N PHE A 18 -16.26 -30.98 5.58
CA PHE A 18 -15.98 -30.05 6.66
C PHE A 18 -17.24 -29.47 7.30
N ALA A 19 -18.32 -29.29 6.52
CA ALA A 19 -19.59 -28.75 6.98
C ALA A 19 -20.74 -29.75 6.78
N LYS A 20 -20.99 -30.59 7.80
CA LYS A 20 -22.04 -31.62 7.77
C LYS A 20 -23.34 -31.17 8.40
N THR A 21 -23.27 -30.15 9.25
CA THR A 21 -24.42 -29.52 9.91
C THR A 21 -24.42 -28.01 9.64
N GLN A 22 -25.55 -27.35 9.93
CA GLN A 22 -25.65 -25.90 9.86
C GLN A 22 -24.66 -25.23 10.80
N GLU A 23 -24.45 -25.79 11.99
CA GLU A 23 -23.49 -25.30 12.99
C GLU A 23 -22.04 -25.38 12.48
N ASP A 24 -21.67 -26.48 11.82
CA ASP A 24 -20.33 -26.62 11.21
C ASP A 24 -20.11 -25.59 10.11
N ALA A 25 -21.12 -25.36 9.27
CA ALA A 25 -21.07 -24.34 8.23
C ALA A 25 -20.91 -22.94 8.83
N GLN A 26 -21.64 -22.63 9.90
CA GLN A 26 -21.51 -21.35 10.59
C GLN A 26 -20.12 -21.17 11.21
N LEU A 27 -19.55 -22.21 11.82
CA LEU A 27 -18.19 -22.16 12.37
C LEU A 27 -17.16 -21.87 11.29
N LEU A 28 -17.27 -22.54 10.14
CA LEU A 28 -16.39 -22.32 9.00
C LEU A 28 -16.50 -20.88 8.47
N ILE A 29 -17.73 -20.37 8.30
CA ILE A 29 -17.98 -18.99 7.87
C ILE A 29 -17.39 -17.99 8.87
N ASN A 30 -17.51 -18.23 10.18
CA ASN A 30 -16.95 -17.35 11.20
C ASN A 30 -15.43 -17.25 11.09
N GLN A 31 -14.72 -18.38 10.95
CA GLN A 31 -13.27 -18.42 10.82
C GLN A 31 -12.79 -17.73 9.53
N LEU A 32 -13.52 -17.91 8.42
CA LEU A 32 -13.20 -17.26 7.16
C LEU A 32 -13.51 -15.75 7.19
N ASN A 33 -14.55 -15.33 7.93
CA ASN A 33 -14.85 -13.92 8.16
C ASN A 33 -13.73 -13.22 8.96
N GLU A 34 -13.21 -13.85 10.02
CA GLU A 34 -12.06 -13.33 10.76
C GLU A 34 -10.83 -13.15 9.84
N THR A 35 -10.58 -14.15 8.98
CA THR A 35 -9.50 -14.09 8.00
C THR A 35 -9.72 -12.97 6.97
N TYR A 36 -10.97 -12.77 6.52
CA TYR A 36 -11.34 -11.68 5.61
C TYR A 36 -11.10 -10.32 6.25
N LEU A 37 -11.49 -10.14 7.52
CA LEU A 37 -11.28 -8.90 8.25
C LEU A 37 -9.78 -8.59 8.43
N ASP A 38 -8.95 -9.59 8.72
CA ASP A 38 -7.49 -9.42 8.78
C ASP A 38 -6.92 -8.97 7.43
N TYR A 39 -7.28 -9.63 6.32
CA TYR A 39 -6.81 -9.24 4.99
C TYR A 39 -7.31 -7.85 4.59
N SER A 40 -8.57 -7.53 4.84
CA SER A 40 -9.14 -6.20 4.56
C SER A 40 -8.45 -5.11 5.37
N SER A 41 -8.13 -5.38 6.64
CA SER A 41 -7.41 -4.45 7.52
C SER A 41 -5.99 -4.20 7.01
N ARG A 42 -5.25 -5.27 6.68
CA ARG A 42 -3.91 -5.16 6.09
C ARG A 42 -3.93 -4.38 4.78
N ASN A 43 -4.87 -4.69 3.90
CA ASN A 43 -5.02 -4.02 2.62
C ASN A 43 -5.28 -2.52 2.77
N THR A 44 -6.13 -2.14 3.74
CA THR A 44 -6.40 -0.73 4.07
C THR A 44 -5.14 -0.03 4.59
N ARG A 45 -4.36 -0.69 5.46
CA ARG A 45 -3.09 -0.15 5.97
C ARG A 45 -2.09 0.07 4.84
N GLU A 46 -1.90 -0.91 3.96
CA GLU A 46 -0.98 -0.78 2.83
C GLU A 46 -1.40 0.37 1.89
N TYR A 47 -2.70 0.50 1.60
CA TYR A 47 -3.23 1.59 0.80
C TYR A 47 -2.94 2.98 1.41
N LEU A 48 -3.28 3.18 2.69
CA LEU A 48 -3.00 4.44 3.39
C LEU A 48 -1.49 4.72 3.45
N SER A 49 -0.69 3.67 3.58
CA SER A 49 0.77 3.78 3.61
C SER A 49 1.35 4.18 2.25
N LEU A 50 0.75 3.72 1.15
CA LEU A 50 1.09 4.14 -0.22
C LEU A 50 0.74 5.61 -0.45
N ASP A 51 -0.47 6.02 -0.06
CA ASP A 51 -0.98 7.38 -0.20
C ASP A 51 -0.06 8.38 0.53
N ASN A 52 0.28 8.10 1.79
CA ASN A 52 1.22 8.91 2.57
C ASN A 52 2.63 8.98 1.95
N THR A 53 3.10 7.88 1.33
CA THR A 53 4.40 7.89 0.64
C THR A 53 4.37 8.76 -0.61
N MET A 54 3.26 8.80 -1.34
CA MET A 54 3.07 9.69 -2.50
C MET A 54 3.05 11.16 -2.07
N ASP A 55 2.26 11.51 -1.05
CA ASP A 55 2.22 12.85 -0.46
C ASP A 55 3.61 13.35 -0.07
N ARG A 56 4.40 12.48 0.58
CA ARG A 56 5.76 12.82 1.02
C ARG A 56 6.70 13.01 -0.18
N LYS A 57 6.55 12.21 -1.24
CA LYS A 57 7.30 12.36 -2.48
C LYS A 57 7.02 13.71 -3.13
N GLU A 58 5.75 14.11 -3.22
CA GLU A 58 5.36 15.39 -3.82
C GLU A 58 5.93 16.58 -3.03
N ARG A 59 5.86 16.54 -1.69
CA ARG A 59 6.47 17.56 -0.83
C ARG A 59 7.99 17.64 -1.04
N ASN A 60 8.68 16.50 -1.08
CA ASN A 60 10.12 16.46 -1.31
C ASN A 60 10.49 16.99 -2.71
N GLN A 61 9.66 16.75 -3.74
CA GLN A 61 9.86 17.32 -5.07
C GLN A 61 9.69 18.84 -5.09
N ALA A 62 8.71 19.37 -4.35
CA ALA A 62 8.52 20.81 -4.22
C ALA A 62 9.71 21.48 -3.50
N THR A 63 10.17 20.91 -2.39
CA THR A 63 11.36 21.38 -1.66
C THR A 63 12.61 21.31 -2.53
N LEU A 64 12.78 20.25 -3.33
CA LEU A 64 13.89 20.14 -4.26
C LEU A 64 13.88 21.29 -5.28
N ALA A 65 12.73 21.57 -5.90
CA ALA A 65 12.59 22.65 -6.87
C ALA A 65 12.84 24.04 -6.25
N GLU A 66 12.39 24.27 -5.02
CA GLU A 66 12.65 25.50 -4.27
C GLU A 66 14.15 25.70 -4.01
N ASN A 67 14.82 24.65 -3.53
CA ASN A 67 16.26 24.69 -3.27
C ASN A 67 17.08 24.88 -4.55
N GLU A 68 16.71 24.21 -5.65
CA GLU A 68 17.35 24.38 -6.97
C GLU A 68 17.19 25.82 -7.49
N ALA A 69 16.00 26.41 -7.35
CA ALA A 69 15.77 27.81 -7.71
C ALA A 69 16.61 28.78 -6.84
N ARG A 70 16.75 28.48 -5.55
CA ARG A 70 17.54 29.29 -4.63
C ARG A 70 19.04 29.19 -4.94
N ILE A 71 19.55 27.99 -5.25
CA ILE A 71 20.93 27.79 -5.72
C ILE A 71 21.19 28.64 -6.96
N LEU A 72 20.32 28.57 -7.97
CA LEU A 72 20.47 29.35 -9.20
C LEU A 72 20.52 30.86 -8.93
N TYR A 73 19.69 31.34 -8.00
CA TYR A 73 19.72 32.74 -7.56
C TYR A 73 21.06 33.10 -6.91
N LEU A 74 21.56 32.27 -5.99
CA LEU A 74 22.83 32.51 -5.28
C LEU A 74 24.01 32.48 -6.25
N GLU A 75 24.05 31.52 -7.17
CA GLU A 75 25.06 31.41 -8.23
C GLU A 75 25.10 32.66 -9.12
N GLY A 76 23.95 33.29 -9.39
CA GLY A 76 23.87 34.54 -10.12
C GLY A 76 24.27 35.78 -9.31
N ARG A 77 24.11 35.74 -7.98
CA ARG A 77 24.29 36.90 -7.09
C ARG A 77 25.69 37.00 -6.47
N ILE A 78 26.27 35.89 -6.04
CA ILE A 78 27.61 35.83 -5.42
C ILE A 78 28.68 36.51 -6.28
N PRO A 79 28.76 36.29 -7.61
CA PRO A 79 29.78 36.91 -8.46
C PRO A 79 29.66 38.44 -8.57
N GLN A 80 28.51 39.01 -8.19
CA GLN A 80 28.27 40.46 -8.23
C GLN A 80 28.74 41.17 -6.96
N LEU A 81 29.22 40.42 -5.95
CA LEU A 81 29.72 40.96 -4.69
C LEU A 81 31.25 40.92 -4.66
N ASP A 82 31.84 41.96 -4.06
CA ASP A 82 33.28 42.04 -3.87
C ASP A 82 33.79 40.90 -2.95
N GLU A 83 35.01 40.44 -3.22
CA GLU A 83 35.66 39.32 -2.49
C GLU A 83 35.82 39.58 -0.97
N GLY A 84 35.83 40.86 -0.56
CA GLY A 84 35.90 41.27 0.84
C GLY A 84 34.54 41.44 1.53
N ASP A 85 33.42 41.33 0.82
CA ASP A 85 32.09 41.52 1.39
C ASP A 85 31.69 40.32 2.25
N LEU A 86 31.36 40.55 3.52
CA LEU A 86 30.89 39.50 4.45
C LEU A 86 29.64 38.79 3.92
N ARG A 87 28.76 39.51 3.22
CA ARG A 87 27.53 38.95 2.63
C ARG A 87 27.83 37.90 1.57
N ARG A 88 28.98 38.02 0.89
CA ARG A 88 29.42 37.03 -0.09
C ARG A 88 29.72 35.70 0.58
N LYS A 89 30.47 35.71 1.68
CA LYS A 89 30.80 34.50 2.46
C LYS A 89 29.55 33.85 3.07
N GLU A 90 28.61 34.66 3.54
CA GLU A 90 27.32 34.16 4.04
C GLU A 90 26.53 33.46 2.93
N MET A 91 26.48 34.04 1.72
CA MET A 91 25.81 33.44 0.57
C MET A 91 26.53 32.21 0.02
N GLU A 92 27.87 32.18 0.06
CA GLU A 92 28.66 31.01 -0.31
C GLU A 92 28.40 29.84 0.66
N LEU A 93 28.28 30.10 1.96
CA LEU A 93 27.89 29.08 2.95
C LEU A 93 26.46 28.59 2.71
N GLU A 94 25.51 29.49 2.49
CA GLU A 94 24.11 29.14 2.16
C GLU A 94 24.04 28.25 0.91
N LEU A 95 24.84 28.57 -0.12
CA LEU A 95 24.94 27.78 -1.35
C LEU A 95 25.43 26.36 -1.07
N GLU A 96 26.49 26.20 -0.27
CA GLU A 96 27.04 24.89 0.10
C GLU A 96 26.02 24.05 0.89
N GLU A 97 25.32 24.66 1.85
CA GLU A 97 24.26 23.99 2.63
C GLU A 97 23.13 23.49 1.71
N LEU A 98 22.64 24.35 0.81
CA LEU A 98 21.59 23.99 -0.14
C LEU A 98 22.02 22.88 -1.09
N GLN A 99 23.27 22.89 -1.58
CA GLN A 99 23.79 21.82 -2.43
C GLN A 99 23.84 20.47 -1.71
N VAL A 100 24.16 20.46 -0.41
CA VAL A 100 24.11 19.24 0.41
C VAL A 100 22.67 18.76 0.56
N ASP A 101 21.73 19.66 0.82
CA ASP A 101 20.32 19.30 1.02
C ASP A 101 19.63 18.83 -0.26
N VAL A 102 19.98 19.39 -1.43
CA VAL A 102 19.58 18.87 -2.75
C VAL A 102 20.09 17.46 -2.96
N LYS A 103 21.36 17.16 -2.61
CA LYS A 103 21.92 15.80 -2.73
C LYS A 103 21.21 14.80 -1.83
N LYS A 104 20.94 15.17 -0.56
CA LYS A 104 20.18 14.33 0.37
C LYS A 104 18.76 14.06 -0.13
N THR A 105 18.06 15.12 -0.56
CA THR A 105 16.68 15.00 -1.05
C THR A 105 16.60 14.13 -2.31
N ASN A 106 17.56 14.27 -3.23
CA ASN A 106 17.66 13.41 -4.41
C ASN A 106 17.95 11.95 -4.05
N PHE A 107 18.86 11.70 -3.09
CA PHE A 107 19.12 10.35 -2.59
C PHE A 107 17.85 9.71 -2.01
N ASP A 108 17.12 10.45 -1.17
CA ASP A 108 15.86 9.99 -0.60
C ASP A 108 14.83 9.71 -1.70
N LEU A 109 14.66 10.63 -2.65
CA LEU A 109 13.75 10.49 -3.80
C LEU A 109 14.03 9.23 -4.64
N GLN A 110 15.30 8.93 -4.89
CA GLN A 110 15.71 7.78 -5.71
C GLN A 110 15.62 6.46 -4.95
N ASN A 111 16.15 6.39 -3.72
CA ASN A 111 16.28 5.13 -3.00
C ASN A 111 15.06 4.79 -2.16
N SER A 112 14.46 5.78 -1.49
CA SER A 112 13.38 5.52 -0.54
C SER A 112 12.02 5.39 -1.23
N TYR A 113 11.76 6.12 -2.33
CA TYR A 113 10.41 6.13 -2.91
C TYR A 113 10.26 5.16 -4.08
N GLY A 114 11.32 4.88 -4.84
CA GLY A 114 11.26 3.95 -5.97
C GLY A 114 10.96 2.52 -5.51
N PHE A 115 11.84 1.95 -4.68
CA PHE A 115 11.73 0.56 -4.25
C PHE A 115 10.62 0.33 -3.23
N ASP A 116 10.45 1.22 -2.25
CA ASP A 116 9.41 1.08 -1.21
C ASP A 116 8.00 1.14 -1.82
N MET A 117 7.77 2.05 -2.78
CA MET A 117 6.46 2.16 -3.45
C MET A 117 6.14 0.90 -4.27
N ILE A 118 7.13 0.31 -4.94
CA ILE A 118 6.98 -0.96 -5.66
C ILE A 118 6.67 -2.09 -4.68
N ILE A 119 7.43 -2.22 -3.59
CA ILE A 119 7.24 -3.28 -2.59
C ILE A 119 5.86 -3.18 -1.94
N ARG A 120 5.42 -1.96 -1.59
CA ARG A 120 4.09 -1.72 -1.01
C ARG A 120 2.97 -1.97 -2.00
N GLY A 121 3.15 -1.56 -3.26
CA GLY A 121 2.22 -1.88 -4.35
C GLY A 121 2.05 -3.39 -4.52
N LEU A 122 3.15 -4.14 -4.52
CA LEU A 122 3.10 -5.60 -4.56
C LEU A 122 2.40 -6.20 -3.32
N SER A 123 2.66 -5.68 -2.12
CA SER A 123 1.99 -6.13 -0.90
C SER A 123 0.48 -5.89 -0.94
N TYR A 124 0.05 -4.72 -1.44
CA TYR A 124 -1.34 -4.38 -1.67
C TYR A 124 -1.99 -5.38 -2.66
N ASP A 125 -1.37 -5.59 -3.82
CA ASP A 125 -1.87 -6.53 -4.83
C ASP A 125 -1.97 -7.97 -4.30
N ILE A 126 -0.98 -8.42 -3.53
CA ILE A 126 -1.01 -9.75 -2.89
C ILE A 126 -2.19 -9.87 -1.92
N ASN A 127 -2.44 -8.84 -1.10
CA ASN A 127 -3.56 -8.84 -0.17
C ASN A 127 -4.90 -8.84 -0.92
N GLN A 128 -5.03 -8.04 -1.98
CA GLN A 128 -6.21 -8.07 -2.85
C GLN A 128 -6.45 -9.45 -3.45
N LEU A 129 -5.41 -10.10 -3.98
CA LEU A 129 -5.51 -11.46 -4.53
C LEU A 129 -5.97 -12.47 -3.48
N ARG A 130 -5.44 -12.37 -2.25
CA ARG A 130 -5.87 -13.22 -1.12
C ARG A 130 -7.34 -12.98 -0.76
N THR A 131 -7.77 -11.72 -0.71
CA THR A 131 -9.17 -11.35 -0.45
C THR A 131 -10.10 -11.90 -1.54
N THR A 132 -9.76 -11.71 -2.80
CA THR A 132 -10.55 -12.24 -3.93
C THR A 132 -10.63 -13.76 -3.90
N SER A 133 -9.51 -14.45 -3.64
CA SER A 133 -9.54 -15.91 -3.54
C SER A 133 -10.35 -16.40 -2.34
N LEU A 134 -10.30 -15.70 -1.20
CA LEU A 134 -11.09 -16.04 -0.02
C LEU A 134 -12.59 -15.82 -0.26
N LEU A 135 -12.96 -14.73 -0.95
CA LEU A 135 -14.35 -14.47 -1.34
C LEU A 135 -14.87 -15.55 -2.29
N GLY A 136 -14.04 -16.06 -3.20
CA GLY A 136 -14.39 -17.20 -4.04
C GLY A 136 -14.71 -18.47 -3.24
N VAL A 137 -13.90 -18.80 -2.22
CA VAL A 137 -14.18 -19.93 -1.31
C VAL A 137 -15.46 -19.71 -0.51
N LEU A 138 -15.67 -18.49 0.01
CA LEU A 138 -16.88 -18.13 0.74
C LEU A 138 -18.12 -18.26 -0.15
N LYS A 139 -18.03 -17.86 -1.42
CA LYS A 139 -19.11 -18.05 -2.39
C LYS A 139 -19.50 -19.52 -2.51
N ASP A 140 -18.52 -20.41 -2.73
CA ASP A 140 -18.78 -21.85 -2.84
C ASP A 140 -19.43 -22.42 -1.55
N ILE A 141 -19.02 -21.94 -0.38
CA ILE A 141 -19.61 -22.32 0.91
C ILE A 141 -21.06 -21.81 1.02
N PHE A 142 -21.32 -20.57 0.64
CA PHE A 142 -22.66 -20.01 0.66
C PHE A 142 -23.60 -20.73 -0.32
N ASP A 143 -23.12 -21.04 -1.53
CA ASP A 143 -23.88 -21.82 -2.52
C ASP A 143 -24.22 -23.22 -1.97
N TYR A 144 -23.29 -23.87 -1.27
CA TYR A 144 -23.53 -25.15 -0.60
C TYR A 144 -24.57 -25.05 0.53
N VAL A 145 -24.43 -24.05 1.40
CA VAL A 145 -25.36 -23.77 2.49
C VAL A 145 -26.78 -23.54 1.95
N ASP A 146 -26.90 -22.76 0.88
CA ASP A 146 -28.19 -22.47 0.24
C ASP A 146 -28.79 -23.75 -0.39
N ALA A 147 -27.97 -24.61 -0.99
CA ALA A 147 -28.41 -25.92 -1.50
C ALA A 147 -28.91 -26.86 -0.39
N GLN A 148 -28.36 -26.77 0.83
CA GLN A 148 -28.85 -27.51 2.00
C GLN A 148 -30.05 -26.83 2.70
N SER A 149 -30.50 -25.67 2.20
CA SER A 149 -31.54 -24.85 2.84
C SER A 149 -31.21 -24.44 4.28
N TRP A 150 -29.92 -24.33 4.59
CA TRP A 150 -29.45 -23.90 5.91
C TRP A 150 -29.45 -22.38 6.02
N THR A 151 -29.78 -21.88 7.21
CA THR A 151 -29.75 -20.44 7.49
C THR A 151 -28.49 -20.12 8.29
N VAL A 152 -27.61 -19.31 7.71
CA VAL A 152 -26.36 -18.87 8.34
C VAL A 152 -26.27 -17.34 8.31
N ASN A 153 -25.52 -16.78 9.26
CA ASN A 153 -25.13 -15.37 9.21
C ASN A 153 -23.96 -15.22 8.23
N ASP A 154 -24.17 -14.44 7.18
CA ASP A 154 -23.18 -14.20 6.13
C ASP A 154 -22.30 -12.98 6.39
N TYR A 155 -22.58 -12.17 7.41
CA TYR A 155 -21.88 -10.93 7.71
C TYR A 155 -21.83 -9.93 6.52
N GLY A 156 -22.79 -10.02 5.60
CA GLY A 156 -22.79 -9.26 4.35
C GLY A 156 -21.69 -9.68 3.36
N LEU A 157 -21.05 -10.83 3.56
CA LEU A 157 -20.02 -11.37 2.67
C LEU A 157 -20.63 -11.96 1.40
N LYS A 158 -21.89 -12.46 1.39
CA LYS A 158 -22.54 -12.93 0.16
C LYS A 158 -22.60 -11.85 -0.90
N ALA A 159 -22.95 -10.62 -0.49
CA ALA A 159 -23.03 -9.48 -1.40
C ALA A 159 -21.66 -9.06 -1.98
N LYS A 160 -20.56 -9.45 -1.32
CA LYS A 160 -19.19 -9.13 -1.74
C LYS A 160 -18.52 -10.24 -2.54
N ALA A 161 -19.07 -11.45 -2.50
CA ALA A 161 -18.53 -12.65 -3.12
C ALA A 161 -19.09 -12.92 -4.53
N VAL A 162 -19.56 -11.87 -5.23
CA VAL A 162 -20.20 -11.95 -6.56
C VAL A 162 -19.18 -12.18 -7.66
#